data_AF-A0A0C9U6E6-F1
#
_entry.id   AF-A0A0C9U6E6-F1
#
_cell.length_a   1.000
_cell.length_b   1.000
_cell.length_c   1.000
_cell.angle_alpha   90.00
_cell.angle_beta   90.00
_cell.angle_gamma   90.00
#
_symmetry.space_group_name_H-M   'P 1'
#
loop_
_entity.id
_entity.type
_entity.pdbx_description
1 polymer ?
#
loop_
_entity_poly.entity_id
_entity_poly.type
_entity_poly.pdbx_seq_one_letter_code
_entity_poly.pdbx_strand_id
1 'polypeptide(L)' 'QFPVGVGYAMTINKAQGQSVKHVGLDLRSGVFSHGQLYVALSRCTNPGNVMVVF' A
#
# COMPACT_ATOMS: atom_id res chain seq x y z
N GLN A 1 24.79 -3.79 -7.93
CA GLN A 1 23.75 -2.95 -7.29
C GLN A 1 23.44 -3.56 -5.92
N PHE A 2 23.45 -2.76 -4.86
CA PHE A 2 23.10 -3.25 -3.51
C PHE A 2 21.58 -3.34 -3.38
N PRO A 3 21.04 -4.36 -2.68
CA PRO A 3 19.60 -4.58 -2.54
C PRO A 3 19.00 -3.67 -1.45
N VAL A 4 19.23 -2.37 -1.56
CA VAL A 4 18.73 -1.36 -0.62
C VAL A 4 17.86 -0.37 -1.40
N GLY A 5 16.61 -0.20 -0.96
CA GLY A 5 15.65 0.74 -1.53
C GLY A 5 14.92 1.48 -0.43
N VAL A 6 14.32 2.62 -0.77
CA VAL A 6 13.49 3.40 0.17
C VAL A 6 12.29 2.54 0.57
N GLY A 7 12.24 2.11 1.84
CA GLY A 7 11.22 1.18 2.34
C GLY A 7 10.02 1.83 3.04
N TYR A 8 10.02 3.16 3.18
CA TYR A 8 8.97 3.88 3.91
C TYR A 8 7.74 4.16 3.04
N ALA A 9 7.94 4.40 1.75
CA ALA A 9 6.88 4.57 0.77
C ALA A 9 7.14 3.63 -0.41
N MET A 10 6.15 2.83 -0.76
CA MET A 10 6.24 1.86 -1.85
C MET A 10 4.92 1.81 -2.61
N THR A 11 5.00 1.48 -3.90
CA THR A 11 3.80 1.34 -4.73
C THR A 11 3.01 0.09 -4.34
N ILE A 12 1.70 0.11 -4.61
CA ILE A 12 0.78 -1.02 -4.31
C ILE A 12 1.29 -2.34 -4.92
N ASN A 13 1.81 -2.30 -6.16
CA ASN A 13 2.36 -3.48 -6.83
C ASN A 13 3.60 -4.05 -6.12
N LYS A 14 4.42 -3.20 -5.51
CA LYS A 14 5.59 -3.64 -4.72
C LYS A 14 5.18 -4.19 -3.36
N ALA A 15 4.09 -3.69 -2.77
CA ALA A 15 3.53 -4.18 -1.51
C ALA A 15 2.75 -5.49 -1.67
N GLN A 16 2.45 -5.92 -2.90
CA GLN A 16 1.74 -7.16 -3.15
C GLN A 16 2.50 -8.37 -2.59
N GLY A 17 1.87 -9.13 -1.71
CA GLY A 17 2.47 -10.32 -1.07
C GLY A 17 3.23 -10.04 0.22
N GLN A 18 3.27 -8.78 0.68
CA GLN A 18 3.85 -8.40 1.97
C GLN A 18 2.74 -8.11 3.00
N SER A 19 3.00 -8.42 4.27
CA SER A 19 2.12 -8.10 5.38
C SER A 19 2.68 -6.91 6.16
N VAL A 20 1.92 -5.82 6.21
CA VAL A 20 2.33 -4.55 6.83
C VAL A 20 1.34 -4.19 7.93
N LYS A 21 1.86 -3.80 9.11
CA LYS A 21 1.04 -3.53 10.31
C LYS A 21 0.33 -2.18 10.27
N HIS A 22 0.94 -1.18 9.63
CA HIS A 22 0.43 0.17 9.46
C HIS A 22 0.59 0.57 8.00
N VAL A 23 -0.47 1.09 7.39
CA VAL A 23 -0.47 1.47 5.97
C VAL A 23 -1.13 2.83 5.80
N GLY A 24 -0.38 3.75 5.19
CA GLY A 24 -0.93 4.97 4.61
C GLY A 24 -1.21 4.74 3.13
N LEU A 25 -2.45 4.93 2.72
CA LEU A 25 -2.88 4.83 1.33
C LEU A 25 -3.08 6.23 0.76
N ASP A 26 -2.18 6.63 -0.14
CA ASP A 26 -2.29 7.90 -0.85
C ASP A 26 -3.00 7.67 -2.19
N LEU A 27 -4.24 8.14 -2.30
CA LEU A 27 -5.08 7.99 -3.50
C LEU A 27 -5.17 9.28 -4.33
N ARG A 28 -4.35 10.29 -4.03
CA ARG A 28 -4.35 11.58 -4.75
C ARG A 28 -3.97 11.44 -6.22
N SER A 29 -3.16 10.44 -6.58
CA SER A 29 -2.98 10.02 -7.97
C SER A 29 -3.92 8.87 -8.27
N GLY A 30 -4.83 9.08 -9.25
CA GLY A 30 -5.91 8.15 -9.56
C GLY A 30 -5.49 6.69 -9.61
N VAL A 31 -6.31 5.83 -9.00
CA VAL A 31 -6.11 4.38 -9.00
C VAL A 31 -6.37 3.86 -10.41
N PHE A 32 -5.30 3.63 -11.16
CA PHE A 32 -5.38 3.31 -12.59
C PHE A 32 -6.04 1.95 -12.91
N SER A 33 -6.27 1.07 -11.91
CA SER A 33 -6.78 -0.28 -12.16
C SER A 33 -7.83 -0.76 -11.16
N HIS A 34 -8.87 -1.41 -11.68
CA HIS A 34 -9.96 -2.02 -10.91
C HIS A 34 -9.39 -3.11 -9.99
N GLY A 35 -9.48 -2.91 -8.67
CA GLY A 35 -9.00 -3.86 -7.66
C GLY A 35 -7.70 -3.47 -6.94
N GLN A 36 -6.99 -2.41 -7.34
CA GLN A 36 -5.80 -1.96 -6.59
C GLN A 36 -6.15 -1.45 -5.17
N LEU A 37 -7.31 -0.80 -5.02
CA LEU A 37 -7.84 -0.42 -3.71
C LEU A 37 -8.11 -1.65 -2.83
N TYR A 38 -8.74 -2.67 -3.40
CA TYR A 38 -9.02 -3.93 -2.70
C TYR A 38 -7.72 -4.66 -2.31
N VAL A 39 -6.75 -4.71 -3.23
CA VAL A 39 -5.44 -5.29 -2.94
C VAL A 39 -4.75 -4.53 -1.81
N ALA A 40 -4.81 -3.20 -1.77
CA ALA A 40 -4.17 -2.44 -0.70
C ALA A 40 -4.88 -2.62 0.66
N LEU A 41 -6.21 -2.60 0.68
CA LEU A 41 -7.01 -2.81 1.90
C LEU A 41 -6.85 -4.23 2.45
N SER A 42 -6.82 -5.25 1.60
CA SER A 42 -6.65 -6.66 2.02
C SER A 42 -5.28 -6.99 2.63
N ARG A 43 -4.26 -6.12 2.45
CA ARG A 43 -2.94 -6.30 3.10
C ARG A 43 -2.92 -5.79 4.54
N CYS A 44 -3.95 -5.06 4.96
CA CYS A 44 -4.03 -4.51 6.30
C CYS A 44 -4.80 -5.48 7.20
N THR A 45 -4.12 -5.99 8.22
CA THR A 45 -4.71 -6.97 9.15
C THR A 45 -5.72 -6.32 10.11
N ASN A 46 -5.64 -5.01 10.33
CA ASN A 46 -6.55 -4.25 11.18
C ASN A 46 -7.00 -2.97 10.47
N PRO A 47 -8.32 -2.76 10.26
CA PRO A 47 -8.85 -1.54 9.63
C PRO A 47 -8.52 -0.26 10.41
N GLY A 48 -8.27 -0.34 11.73
CA GLY A 48 -7.85 0.81 12.54
C GLY A 48 -6.43 1.32 12.24
N ASN A 49 -5.63 0.55 11.49
CA ASN A 49 -4.25 0.89 11.14
C ASN A 49 -4.10 1.38 9.68
N VAL A 50 -5.23 1.65 9.02
CA VAL A 50 -5.29 2.12 7.63
C VAL A 50 -5.67 3.59 7.60
N MET A 51 -4.77 4.44 7.09
CA MET A 51 -5.07 5.84 6.84
C MET A 51 -5.21 6.05 5.33
N VAL A 52 -6.42 6.38 4.87
CA VAL A 52 -6.65 6.72 3.47
C VAL A 52 -6.65 8.23 3.33
N VAL A 53 -5.77 8.74 2.48
CA VAL A 53 -5.68 10.16 2.13
C VAL A 53 -6.16 10.32 0.69
N PHE A 54 -7.16 11.16 0.49
CA PHE A 54 -7.76 11.49 -0.81
C PHE A 54 -7.11 12.72 -1.44
#